data_AF-A0A9Q1K9L8-F1
#
_entry.id   AF-A0A9Q1K9L8-F1
#
_cell.length_a   1.000
_cell.length_b   1.000
_cell.length_c   1.000
_cell.angle_alpha   90.00
_cell.angle_beta   90.00
_cell.angle_gamma   90.00
#
_symmetry.space_group_name_H-M   'P 1'
#
loop_
_entity.id
_entity.type
_entity.pdbx_description
1 polymer ?
#
loop_
_entity_poly.entity_id
_entity_poly.type
_entity_poly.pdbx_seq_one_letter_code
_entity_poly.pdbx_strand_id
1 'polypeptide(L)'
;MRGQVENRAKYPIVVSTRPFVDAVRAAWKATDGGVSATDAVVQGCSACEELRCDGTVGPRGSPDENGEATLDALVMDVVMELTLVSSFPATLEVGAVAAMRYVKDGIKAARLVMQYTEHTLLVGEQASVFAISMGLPGPVNLSSEDSIQKWIKWKENGCQPNFRKNVLPTNSCGPYHPKEESDLERHLVLL
;
A
#
# COMPACT_ATOMS: atom_id res chain seq x y z
N MET A 1 36.03 37.42 9.06
CA MET A 1 35.45 36.89 7.81
C MET A 1 34.34 35.92 8.18
N ARG A 2 33.07 36.30 8.02
CA ARG A 2 31.93 35.40 8.24
C ARG A 2 31.84 34.48 7.02
N GLY A 3 32.04 33.17 7.23
CA GLY A 3 31.87 32.17 6.19
C GLY A 3 30.44 32.21 5.67
N GLN A 4 30.30 32.39 4.36
CA GLN A 4 29.03 32.27 3.67
C GLN A 4 28.56 30.81 3.77
N VAL A 5 27.38 30.59 4.33
CA VAL A 5 26.68 29.30 4.22
C VAL A 5 26.17 29.21 2.79
N GLU A 6 26.85 28.41 1.95
CA GLU A 6 26.37 28.09 0.61
C GLU A 6 24.98 27.42 0.70
N ASN A 7 23.98 28.07 0.13
CA ASN A 7 22.64 27.53 0.00
C ASN A 7 22.65 26.38 -1.02
N ARG A 8 22.92 25.15 -0.57
CA ARG A 8 22.85 23.94 -1.41
C ARG A 8 21.39 23.58 -1.67
N ALA A 9 20.74 24.24 -2.61
CA ALA A 9 19.47 23.78 -3.16
C ALA A 9 19.72 22.48 -3.96
N LYS A 10 19.69 21.33 -3.29
CA LYS A 10 19.71 19.99 -3.89
C LYS A 10 18.28 19.49 -4.04
N TYR A 11 17.51 20.08 -4.93
CA TYR A 11 16.17 19.59 -5.28
C TYR A 11 15.93 19.80 -6.78
N PRO A 12 15.30 18.83 -7.48
CA PRO A 12 14.59 17.65 -6.93
C PRO A 12 15.46 16.42 -6.60
N ILE A 13 14.97 15.56 -5.70
CA ILE A 13 15.53 14.23 -5.38
C ILE A 13 14.36 13.23 -5.34
N VAL A 14 14.55 12.05 -5.95
CA VAL A 14 13.59 10.94 -5.90
C VAL A 14 14.30 9.70 -5.36
N VAL A 15 13.69 9.04 -4.38
CA VAL A 15 14.21 7.81 -3.76
C VAL A 15 13.10 6.78 -3.70
N SER A 16 13.40 5.52 -4.02
CA SER A 16 12.48 4.39 -3.85
C SER A 16 13.11 3.31 -2.98
N THR A 17 12.26 2.47 -2.38
CA THR A 17 12.67 1.18 -1.85
C THR A 17 13.05 0.25 -3.00
N ARG A 18 14.05 -0.63 -2.79
CA ARG A 18 14.51 -1.65 -3.77
C ARG A 18 15.04 -1.02 -5.09
N PRO A 19 15.76 -1.78 -5.95
CA PRO A 19 16.31 -1.24 -7.20
C PRO A 19 15.27 -1.14 -8.33
N PHE A 20 14.11 -0.51 -8.08
CA PHE A 20 13.05 -0.29 -9.07
C PHE A 20 13.35 0.93 -9.95
N VAL A 21 14.41 0.84 -10.75
CA VAL A 21 14.98 1.96 -11.53
C VAL A 21 13.94 2.59 -12.46
N ASP A 22 13.05 1.79 -13.05
CA ASP A 22 12.02 2.30 -13.97
C ASP A 22 10.97 3.16 -13.25
N ALA A 23 10.58 2.79 -12.02
CA ALA A 23 9.68 3.57 -11.19
C ALA A 23 10.33 4.89 -10.74
N VAL A 24 11.60 4.85 -10.32
CA VAL A 24 12.37 6.07 -10.00
C VAL A 24 12.49 6.96 -11.23
N ARG A 25 12.73 6.38 -12.42
CA ARG A 25 12.82 7.14 -13.67
C ARG A 25 11.50 7.78 -14.05
N ALA A 26 10.37 7.09 -13.84
CA ALA A 26 9.04 7.64 -14.08
C ALA A 26 8.77 8.85 -13.16
N ALA A 27 9.03 8.71 -11.85
CA ALA A 27 8.92 9.81 -10.90
C ALA A 27 9.88 10.96 -11.20
N TRP A 28 11.12 10.67 -11.60
CA TRP A 28 12.09 11.69 -11.99
C TRP A 28 11.62 12.49 -13.20
N LYS A 29 11.17 11.81 -14.27
CA LYS A 29 10.62 12.47 -15.47
C LYS A 29 9.43 13.36 -15.14
N ALA A 30 8.55 12.89 -14.25
CA ALA A 30 7.41 13.67 -13.79
C ALA A 30 7.88 14.96 -13.08
N THR A 31 8.86 14.83 -12.18
CA THR A 31 9.43 15.97 -11.45
C THR A 31 10.16 16.95 -12.37
N ASP A 32 10.92 16.46 -13.36
CA ASP A 32 11.60 17.27 -14.37
C ASP A 32 10.59 18.03 -15.26
N GLY A 33 9.40 17.46 -15.45
CA GLY A 33 8.26 18.12 -16.09
C GLY A 33 7.56 19.19 -15.24
N GLY A 34 8.03 19.44 -14.01
CA GLY A 34 7.51 20.48 -13.13
C GLY A 34 6.20 20.15 -12.41
N VAL A 35 5.80 18.88 -12.35
CA VAL A 35 4.63 18.47 -11.56
C VAL A 35 4.94 18.46 -10.05
N SER A 36 3.89 18.41 -9.22
CA SER A 36 4.06 18.35 -7.77
C SER A 36 4.84 17.10 -7.34
N ALA A 37 5.52 17.17 -6.18
CA ALA A 37 6.24 16.02 -5.63
C ALA A 37 5.30 14.82 -5.43
N THR A 38 4.07 15.07 -4.99
CA THR A 38 3.04 14.06 -4.78
C THR A 38 2.61 13.39 -6.08
N ASP A 39 2.40 14.16 -7.14
CA ASP A 39 2.06 13.60 -8.46
C ASP A 39 3.25 12.82 -9.04
N ALA A 40 4.49 13.26 -8.82
CA ALA A 40 5.67 12.53 -9.22
C ALA A 40 5.79 11.16 -8.52
N VAL A 41 5.50 11.10 -7.21
CA VAL A 41 5.43 9.83 -6.46
C VAL A 41 4.31 8.95 -6.99
N VAL A 42 3.12 9.50 -7.25
CA VAL A 42 1.99 8.74 -7.84
C VAL A 42 2.39 8.13 -9.19
N GLN A 43 3.11 8.86 -10.04
CA GLN A 43 3.62 8.33 -11.32
C GLN A 43 4.66 7.22 -11.13
N GLY A 44 5.59 7.38 -10.18
CA GLY A 44 6.58 6.34 -9.87
C GLY A 44 5.93 5.05 -9.35
N CYS A 45 5.02 5.17 -8.38
CA CYS A 45 4.28 4.04 -7.85
C CYS A 45 3.40 3.38 -8.91
N SER A 46 2.69 4.17 -9.74
CA SER A 46 1.87 3.65 -10.84
C SER A 46 2.71 2.84 -11.83
N ALA A 47 3.93 3.30 -12.15
CA ALA A 47 4.84 2.56 -13.00
C ALA A 47 5.23 1.20 -12.38
N CYS A 48 5.42 1.13 -11.05
CA CYS A 48 5.68 -0.15 -10.39
C CYS A 48 4.46 -1.08 -10.34
N GLU A 49 3.25 -0.55 -10.20
CA GLU A 49 2.01 -1.32 -10.29
C GLU A 49 1.84 -1.93 -11.69
N GLU A 50 2.18 -1.18 -12.74
CA GLU A 50 2.11 -1.65 -14.12
C GLU A 50 3.21 -2.68 -14.46
N LEU A 51 4.46 -2.39 -14.08
CA LEU A 51 5.61 -3.28 -14.31
C LEU A 51 5.62 -4.50 -13.38
N ARG A 52 4.77 -4.51 -12.36
CA ARG A 52 4.70 -5.54 -11.31
C ARG A 52 6.05 -5.75 -10.63
N CYS A 53 6.58 -4.67 -10.05
CA CYS A 53 7.89 -4.68 -9.39
C CYS A 53 8.02 -5.85 -8.40
N ASP A 54 9.02 -6.72 -8.65
CA ASP A 54 9.30 -7.99 -7.94
C ASP A 54 8.10 -8.97 -7.84
N GLY A 55 7.04 -8.77 -8.62
CA GLY A 55 5.78 -9.52 -8.51
C GLY A 55 5.01 -9.26 -7.20
N THR A 56 5.35 -8.19 -6.49
CA THR A 56 4.77 -7.83 -5.17
C THR A 56 3.93 -6.56 -5.20
N VAL A 57 3.97 -5.80 -6.29
CA VAL A 57 3.26 -4.52 -6.45
C VAL A 57 2.25 -4.62 -7.59
N GLY A 58 1.03 -4.17 -7.35
CA GLY A 58 -0.04 -4.13 -8.36
C GLY A 58 -0.73 -5.48 -8.62
N PRO A 59 -1.56 -5.56 -9.67
CA PRO A 59 -2.33 -6.77 -9.97
C PRO A 59 -1.41 -7.95 -10.27
N ARG A 60 -1.96 -9.16 -10.08
CA ARG A 60 -1.31 -10.46 -10.31
C ARG A 60 -0.19 -10.78 -9.32
N GLY A 61 -0.19 -10.09 -8.19
CA GLY A 61 0.78 -10.25 -7.10
C GLY A 61 0.48 -11.43 -6.17
N SER A 62 0.79 -11.24 -4.89
CA SER A 62 0.67 -12.24 -3.83
C SER A 62 -0.79 -12.41 -3.39
N PRO A 63 -1.43 -13.58 -3.65
CA PRO A 63 -2.78 -13.82 -3.18
C PRO A 63 -2.83 -14.09 -1.67
N ASP A 64 -3.97 -13.82 -1.06
CA ASP A 64 -4.27 -14.15 0.33
C ASP A 64 -4.61 -15.65 0.54
N GLU A 65 -4.97 -16.04 1.76
CA GLU A 65 -5.33 -17.43 2.09
C GLU A 65 -6.55 -17.96 1.28
N ASN A 66 -7.38 -17.06 0.74
CA ASN A 66 -8.54 -17.36 -0.09
C ASN A 66 -8.22 -17.36 -1.59
N GLY A 67 -6.97 -17.09 -1.98
CA GLY A 67 -6.53 -17.08 -3.37
C GLY A 67 -6.78 -15.75 -4.08
N GLU A 68 -7.12 -14.70 -3.34
CA GLU A 68 -7.44 -13.39 -3.91
C GLU A 68 -6.29 -12.39 -3.76
N ALA A 69 -6.00 -11.66 -4.84
CA ALA A 69 -5.12 -10.50 -4.78
C ALA A 69 -5.92 -9.25 -4.39
N THR A 70 -5.50 -8.61 -3.30
CA THR A 70 -5.99 -7.29 -2.87
C THR A 70 -4.83 -6.30 -2.83
N LEU A 71 -5.12 -5.01 -2.97
CA LEU A 71 -4.11 -3.95 -3.01
C LEU A 71 -4.25 -2.99 -1.84
N ASP A 72 -3.09 -2.62 -1.30
CA ASP A 72 -2.92 -1.57 -0.31
C ASP A 72 -2.06 -0.46 -0.91
N ALA A 73 -2.48 0.79 -0.75
CA ALA A 73 -1.71 1.94 -1.21
C ALA A 73 -1.99 3.17 -0.33
N LEU A 74 -0.98 4.02 -0.17
CA LEU A 74 -1.06 5.26 0.60
C LEU A 74 -0.23 6.34 -0.10
N VAL A 75 -0.77 7.55 -0.13
CA VAL A 75 -0.05 8.75 -0.56
C VAL A 75 -0.24 9.86 0.49
N MET A 76 0.80 10.65 0.69
CA MET A 76 0.82 11.79 1.59
C MET A 76 1.34 13.01 0.85
N ASP A 77 0.69 14.14 1.06
CA ASP A 77 1.10 15.46 0.58
C ASP A 77 1.47 16.35 1.77
N VAL A 78 2.51 17.16 1.60
CA VAL A 78 2.93 18.16 2.59
C VAL A 78 2.78 19.53 1.94
N VAL A 79 1.77 20.28 2.35
CA VAL A 79 1.55 21.63 1.84
C VAL A 79 2.10 22.62 2.84
N MET A 80 3.11 23.40 2.43
CA MET A 80 3.63 24.50 3.23
C MET A 80 2.63 25.66 3.24
N GLU A 81 2.10 26.01 4.40
CA GLU A 81 1.35 27.24 4.61
C GLU A 81 2.30 28.41 4.94
N LEU A 82 2.25 29.47 4.14
CA LEU A 82 3.01 30.70 4.41
C LEU A 82 2.38 31.61 5.49
N THR A 83 1.50 31.09 6.35
CA THR A 83 0.77 31.90 7.33
C THR A 83 1.54 32.03 8.65
N LEU A 84 1.65 33.27 9.16
CA LEU A 84 2.45 33.68 10.32
C LEU A 84 1.93 33.18 11.69
N VAL A 85 0.88 32.35 11.71
CA VAL A 85 0.11 32.06 12.94
C VAL A 85 0.29 30.62 13.42
N SER A 86 0.77 29.71 12.57
CA SER A 86 1.00 28.31 12.97
C SER A 86 2.45 28.07 13.39
N SER A 87 2.62 27.42 14.54
CA SER A 87 3.94 26.91 14.99
C SER A 87 4.44 25.73 14.14
N PHE A 88 3.58 25.18 13.27
CA PHE A 88 3.94 24.22 12.23
C PHE A 88 3.27 24.66 10.91
N PRO A 89 3.98 25.37 10.02
CA PRO A 89 3.42 25.98 8.81
C PRO A 89 3.17 24.95 7.71
N ALA A 90 2.62 23.77 8.04
CA ALA A 90 2.39 22.72 7.08
C ALA A 90 1.10 21.95 7.37
N THR A 91 0.28 21.76 6.34
CA THR A 91 -0.82 20.80 6.37
C THR A 91 -0.36 19.49 5.76
N LEU A 92 -0.83 18.39 6.35
CA LEU A 92 -0.55 17.03 5.91
C LEU A 92 -1.86 16.44 5.41
N GLU A 93 -1.95 16.20 4.10
CA GLU A 93 -3.06 15.47 3.52
C GLU A 93 -2.61 14.04 3.27
N VAL A 94 -3.50 13.07 3.56
CA VAL A 94 -3.22 11.66 3.38
C VAL A 94 -4.45 10.98 2.80
N GLY A 95 -4.23 10.14 1.79
CA GLY A 95 -5.25 9.23 1.29
C GLY A 95 -4.67 7.83 1.17
N ALA A 96 -5.49 6.85 1.50
CA ALA A 96 -5.11 5.45 1.53
C ALA A 96 -6.28 4.54 1.15
N VAL A 97 -5.91 3.40 0.58
CA VAL A 97 -6.80 2.27 0.36
C VAL A 97 -6.16 1.00 0.95
N ALA A 98 -6.97 0.12 1.53
CA ALA A 98 -6.50 -1.17 2.01
C ALA A 98 -7.47 -2.30 1.68
N ALA A 99 -6.95 -3.51 1.48
CA ALA A 99 -7.68 -4.69 1.01
C ALA A 99 -8.56 -4.38 -0.22
N MET A 100 -8.14 -3.43 -1.07
CA MET A 100 -8.96 -2.97 -2.19
C MET A 100 -9.00 -4.06 -3.27
N ARG A 101 -10.21 -4.36 -3.72
CA ARG A 101 -10.48 -5.40 -4.73
C ARG A 101 -10.69 -4.78 -6.10
N TYR A 102 -10.52 -5.55 -7.15
CA TYR A 102 -11.00 -5.24 -8.51
C TYR A 102 -10.51 -3.98 -9.23
N VAL A 103 -9.65 -3.17 -8.63
CA VAL A 103 -9.08 -1.95 -9.23
C VAL A 103 -7.56 -2.07 -9.20
N LYS A 104 -6.92 -1.98 -10.36
CA LYS A 104 -5.46 -2.20 -10.50
C LYS A 104 -4.62 -0.99 -10.07
N ASP A 105 -5.19 0.21 -10.13
CA ASP A 105 -4.53 1.49 -9.91
C ASP A 105 -4.63 1.90 -8.43
N GLY A 106 -3.91 1.19 -7.55
CA GLY A 106 -3.98 1.36 -6.09
C GLY A 106 -3.58 2.76 -5.63
N ILE A 107 -2.42 3.24 -6.06
CA ILE A 107 -1.91 4.55 -5.66
C ILE A 107 -2.76 5.70 -6.20
N LYS A 108 -3.37 5.54 -7.37
CA LYS A 108 -4.32 6.53 -7.91
C LYS A 108 -5.60 6.56 -7.08
N ALA A 109 -6.11 5.40 -6.67
CA ALA A 109 -7.25 5.33 -5.77
C ALA A 109 -6.95 6.04 -4.43
N ALA A 110 -5.76 5.81 -3.86
CA ALA A 110 -5.30 6.51 -2.66
C ALA A 110 -5.23 8.04 -2.85
N ARG A 111 -4.72 8.53 -3.99
CA ARG A 111 -4.73 9.97 -4.34
C ARG A 111 -6.13 10.53 -4.47
N LEU A 112 -7.08 9.76 -5.00
CA LEU A 112 -8.49 10.17 -5.09
C LEU A 112 -9.15 10.24 -3.70
N VAL A 113 -8.84 9.32 -2.78
CA VAL A 113 -9.32 9.40 -1.38
C VAL A 113 -8.86 10.71 -0.75
N MET A 114 -7.58 11.06 -0.93
CA MET A 114 -7.02 12.30 -0.40
C MET A 114 -7.67 13.56 -0.98
N GLN A 115 -8.00 13.56 -2.26
CA GLN A 115 -8.50 14.74 -2.97
C GLN A 115 -10.02 14.95 -2.82
N TYR A 116 -10.79 13.87 -2.69
CA TYR A 116 -12.24 13.91 -2.85
C TYR A 116 -13.01 13.39 -1.63
N THR A 117 -12.33 13.19 -0.50
CA THR A 117 -12.97 12.80 0.76
C THR A 117 -12.33 13.52 1.95
N GLU A 118 -13.09 13.70 3.02
CA GLU A 118 -12.54 14.12 4.33
C GLU A 118 -11.99 12.93 5.13
N HIS A 119 -11.95 11.74 4.54
CA HIS A 119 -11.44 10.52 5.15
C HIS A 119 -10.00 10.25 4.72
N THR A 120 -9.25 9.58 5.59
CA THR A 120 -7.87 9.18 5.28
C THR A 120 -7.77 7.80 4.63
N LEU A 121 -8.65 6.86 4.99
CA LEU A 121 -8.54 5.45 4.58
C LEU A 121 -9.91 4.89 4.21
N LEU A 122 -9.99 4.28 3.02
CA LEU A 122 -11.10 3.43 2.60
C LEU A 122 -10.63 1.98 2.47
N VAL A 123 -11.50 1.01 2.74
CA VAL A 123 -11.09 -0.41 2.75
C VAL A 123 -12.04 -1.33 2.00
N GLY A 124 -11.51 -2.46 1.54
CA GLY A 124 -12.28 -3.56 0.98
C GLY A 124 -12.97 -3.21 -0.34
N GLU A 125 -14.12 -3.81 -0.56
CA GLU A 125 -14.96 -3.57 -1.74
C GLU A 125 -15.50 -2.15 -1.81
N GLN A 126 -15.70 -1.48 -0.67
CA GLN A 126 -16.16 -0.09 -0.63
C GLN A 126 -15.11 0.88 -1.18
N ALA A 127 -13.81 0.58 -0.99
CA ALA A 127 -12.74 1.32 -1.65
C ALA A 127 -12.81 1.16 -3.17
N SER A 128 -13.13 -0.03 -3.66
CA SER A 128 -13.30 -0.32 -5.10
C SER A 128 -14.48 0.45 -5.69
N VAL A 129 -15.64 0.44 -5.01
CA VAL A 129 -16.83 1.20 -5.41
C VAL A 129 -16.50 2.69 -5.52
N PHE A 130 -15.82 3.25 -4.52
CA PHE A 130 -15.36 4.63 -4.54
C PHE A 130 -14.44 4.90 -5.73
N ALA A 131 -13.37 4.10 -5.89
CA ALA A 131 -12.39 4.26 -6.96
C ALA A 131 -13.03 4.24 -8.36
N ILE A 132 -13.95 3.29 -8.60
CA ILE A 132 -14.69 3.18 -9.87
C ILE A 132 -15.63 4.38 -10.06
N SER A 133 -16.31 4.84 -9.01
CA SER A 133 -17.18 6.02 -9.07
C SER A 133 -16.41 7.30 -9.40
N MET A 134 -15.13 7.36 -9.04
CA MET A 134 -14.20 8.45 -9.38
C MET A 134 -13.55 8.28 -10.77
N GLY A 135 -13.93 7.25 -11.53
CA GLY A 135 -13.52 7.05 -12.93
C GLY A 135 -12.34 6.10 -13.15
N LEU A 136 -11.86 5.40 -12.12
CA LEU A 136 -10.85 4.35 -12.32
C LEU A 136 -11.47 3.10 -12.99
N PRO A 137 -10.71 2.40 -13.85
CA PRO A 137 -11.21 1.22 -14.55
C PRO A 137 -11.43 0.05 -13.58
N GLY A 138 -12.58 -0.62 -13.71
CA GLY A 138 -12.95 -1.79 -12.92
C GLY A 138 -14.43 -2.14 -13.12
N PRO A 139 -14.90 -3.26 -12.55
CA PRO A 139 -14.12 -4.26 -11.82
C PRO A 139 -13.30 -5.14 -12.77
N VAL A 140 -12.05 -5.43 -12.41
CA VAL A 140 -11.17 -6.38 -13.12
C VAL A 140 -10.63 -7.44 -12.18
N ASN A 141 -10.48 -8.68 -12.63
CA ASN A 141 -9.85 -9.70 -11.80
C ASN A 141 -8.36 -9.36 -11.62
N LEU A 142 -7.94 -9.17 -10.36
CA LEU A 142 -6.55 -8.88 -10.01
C LEU A 142 -5.71 -10.16 -9.93
N SER A 143 -6.33 -11.33 -9.81
CA SER A 143 -5.62 -12.61 -9.83
C SER A 143 -5.19 -13.00 -11.25
N SER A 144 -4.07 -13.70 -11.34
CA SER A 144 -3.58 -14.35 -12.55
C SER A 144 -3.49 -15.85 -12.39
N GLU A 145 -3.30 -16.54 -13.52
CA GLU A 145 -2.97 -17.96 -13.51
C GLU A 145 -1.77 -18.25 -12.59
N ASP A 146 -0.69 -17.47 -12.70
CA ASP A 146 0.51 -17.66 -11.87
C ASP A 146 0.23 -17.52 -10.36
N SER A 147 -0.58 -16.54 -9.96
CA SER A 147 -0.96 -16.35 -8.55
C SER A 147 -1.88 -17.47 -8.07
N ILE A 148 -2.82 -17.92 -8.91
CA ILE A 148 -3.70 -19.05 -8.58
C ILE A 148 -2.89 -20.33 -8.41
N GLN A 149 -1.93 -20.59 -9.29
CA GLN A 149 -1.04 -21.76 -9.18
C GLN A 149 -0.16 -21.70 -7.93
N LYS A 150 0.35 -20.53 -7.55
CA LYS A 150 1.07 -20.35 -6.26
C LYS A 150 0.17 -20.68 -5.07
N TRP A 151 -1.07 -20.20 -5.08
CA TRP A 151 -2.05 -20.47 -4.04
C TRP A 151 -2.42 -21.95 -3.97
N ILE A 152 -2.67 -22.61 -5.11
CA ILE A 152 -2.95 -24.07 -5.17
C ILE A 152 -1.78 -24.85 -4.56
N LYS A 153 -0.55 -24.59 -4.98
CA LYS A 153 0.65 -25.25 -4.41
C LYS A 153 0.77 -25.02 -2.90
N TRP A 154 0.44 -23.82 -2.43
CA TRP A 154 0.42 -23.51 -1.00
C TRP A 154 -0.65 -24.31 -0.24
N LYS A 155 -1.87 -24.44 -0.80
CA LYS A 155 -2.94 -25.28 -0.25
C LYS A 155 -2.54 -26.76 -0.22
N GLU A 156 -1.96 -27.27 -1.30
CA GLU A 156 -1.46 -28.65 -1.40
C GLU A 156 -0.32 -28.92 -0.40
N ASN A 157 0.49 -27.91 -0.08
CA ASN A 157 1.52 -27.96 0.96
C ASN A 157 0.97 -27.75 2.38
N GLY A 158 -0.31 -28.05 2.62
CA GLY A 158 -0.94 -27.94 3.94
C GLY A 158 -1.03 -26.50 4.47
N CYS A 159 -1.12 -25.51 3.58
CA CYS A 159 -1.15 -24.08 3.91
C CYS A 159 0.12 -23.61 4.65
N GLN A 160 1.30 -24.06 4.21
CA GLN A 160 2.58 -23.69 4.81
C GLN A 160 3.48 -22.90 3.84
N PRO A 161 4.10 -21.79 4.31
CA PRO A 161 3.94 -21.16 5.62
C PRO A 161 2.61 -20.41 5.76
N ASN A 162 2.13 -20.15 6.97
CA ASN A 162 1.01 -19.22 7.22
C ASN A 162 1.30 -18.34 8.45
N PHE A 163 0.46 -17.31 8.64
CA PHE A 163 0.62 -16.30 9.69
C PHE A 163 -0.27 -16.56 10.92
N ARG A 164 -0.80 -17.77 11.09
CA ARG A 164 -1.66 -18.12 12.23
C ARG A 164 -0.83 -18.55 13.43
N LYS A 165 -1.28 -18.20 14.64
CA LYS A 165 -0.64 -18.54 15.92
C LYS A 165 -1.72 -18.89 16.94
N ASN A 166 -1.43 -19.84 17.84
CA ASN A 166 -2.32 -20.25 18.95
C ASN A 166 -3.72 -20.74 18.49
N VAL A 167 -3.77 -21.45 17.36
CA VAL A 167 -5.01 -21.98 16.79
C VAL A 167 -4.93 -23.48 16.51
N LEU A 168 -6.09 -24.12 16.41
CA LEU A 168 -6.26 -25.47 15.88
C LEU A 168 -6.98 -25.41 14.52
N PRO A 169 -6.53 -26.18 13.52
CA PRO A 169 -5.33 -27.02 13.53
C PRO A 169 -4.02 -26.21 13.42
N THR A 170 -2.91 -26.71 13.98
CA THR A 170 -1.62 -25.96 14.04
C THR A 170 -0.78 -26.05 12.77
N ASN A 171 -0.76 -27.21 12.09
CA ASN A 171 0.12 -27.48 10.95
C ASN A 171 -0.67 -27.89 9.69
N SER A 172 -1.86 -27.36 9.53
CA SER A 172 -2.67 -27.58 8.34
C SER A 172 -3.46 -26.35 7.96
N CYS A 173 -4.15 -26.44 6.84
CA CYS A 173 -5.15 -25.46 6.46
C CYS A 173 -6.28 -25.37 7.51
N GLY A 174 -6.84 -24.17 7.64
CA GLY A 174 -8.04 -23.91 8.43
C GLY A 174 -9.33 -24.47 7.79
N PRO A 175 -10.52 -24.08 8.29
CA PRO A 175 -10.73 -22.97 9.21
C PRO A 175 -10.12 -23.21 10.59
N TYR A 176 -9.55 -22.14 11.13
CA TYR A 176 -8.85 -22.14 12.41
C TYR A 176 -9.79 -21.73 13.54
N HIS A 177 -9.64 -22.34 14.70
CA HIS A 177 -10.32 -21.93 15.93
C HIS A 177 -9.29 -21.70 17.03
N PRO A 178 -9.53 -20.80 18.00
CA PRO A 178 -8.62 -20.58 19.11
C PRO A 178 -8.30 -21.89 19.83
N LYS A 179 -7.04 -22.11 20.17
CA LYS A 179 -6.68 -23.20 21.09
C LYS A 179 -7.16 -22.77 22.48
N GLU A 180 -8.02 -23.57 23.12
CA GLU A 180 -8.42 -23.30 24.50
C GLU A 180 -7.16 -23.30 25.39
N GLU A 181 -6.93 -22.18 26.08
CA GLU A 181 -5.94 -22.13 27.16
C GLU A 181 -6.47 -22.98 28.31
N SER A 182 -5.76 -24.04 28.68
CA SER A 182 -6.06 -24.73 29.93
C SER A 182 -5.96 -23.74 31.09
N ASP A 183 -6.92 -23.77 32.03
CA ASP A 183 -7.06 -22.91 33.22
C ASP A 183 -5.84 -22.80 34.17
N LEU A 184 -4.72 -23.44 33.83
CA LEU A 184 -3.45 -23.41 34.56
C LEU A 184 -2.66 -22.11 34.39
N GLU A 185 -2.85 -21.33 33.32
CA GLU A 185 -2.15 -20.03 33.16
C GLU A 185 -2.95 -18.83 33.71
N ARG A 186 -4.26 -18.96 33.90
CA ARG A 186 -5.11 -17.88 34.46
C ARG A 186 -4.86 -17.60 35.95
N HIS A 187 -4.14 -18.47 36.66
CA HIS A 187 -3.84 -18.32 38.09
C HIS A 187 -2.51 -17.61 38.39
N LEU A 188 -1.73 -17.20 37.38
CA LEU A 188 -0.41 -16.60 37.58
C LEU A 188 -0.35 -15.07 37.44
N VAL A 189 -1.50 -14.39 37.26
CA VAL A 189 -1.57 -12.91 37.25
C VAL A 189 -2.63 -12.43 38.24
N LEU A 190 -2.35 -12.64 39.51
CA LEU A 190 -2.93 -11.86 40.62
C LEU A 190 -1.79 -11.41 41.53
N LEU A 191 -1.12 -10.33 41.14
CA LEU A 191 -0.41 -9.39 42.03
C LEU A 191 -0.57 -7.98 41.46
#